data_AF-G3BDM7-F1
#
_entry.id   AF-G3BDM7-F1
#
_cell.length_a   1.000
_cell.length_b   1.000
_cell.length_c   1.000
_cell.angle_alpha   90.00
_cell.angle_beta   90.00
_cell.angle_gamma   90.00
#
_symmetry.space_group_name_H-M   'P 1'
#
loop_
_entity.id
_entity.type
_entity.pdbx_description
1 polymer ?
#
loop_
_entity_poly.entity_id
_entity_poly.type
_entity_poly.pdbx_seq_one_letter_code
_entity_poly.pdbx_strand_id
1 'polypeptide(L)'
;MEQLSQSVIGGGDEYLVPEPINQVPVKRLFDFQTGKLKESMKLPKDFELDDSEILFKIKLIAVNYGRDFELMKQYNTETSTSGGRILPSNIVPCNKFIGKIYASNDVNLDFELDNSKFLVFPHTTCIQQGFPTLCKNCTHYLSSHRSAVGTSSFLPCLARFEFGYNVDGGLQDFIKIKNSSEILIKVPDNVSTHDAALSLDISLPFYSYFKWLQNSGNYNPTDKILLVLSDSRKEMNDVLVVFKMLQLIEKNVTIIDAPQIKAMTPSEENTFSSHFNMVLTFDFNHRVLNFCFNSIISTGLESTKSRYRFVMFNQYFPVDFSNYKQFDLTDKVITEFKLNWFHKFDLIDLLSYLSSLNNSTPRKSLSSVEDSTTKSPTKSVFSDASTTSETTSSSTKGKTEEDYHNNRFVKSHEINELLSLPSKVHWLYYEKDVDLANEFQKTDNSHSTRHINKLMKSNKNVKICYNNRPNKSKVNAFIL
;
A
#
# COMPACT_ATOMS: atom_id res chain seq x y z
N MET A 1 -15.64 36.18 -59.93
CA MET A 1 -16.29 37.38 -59.38
C MET A 1 -17.40 36.87 -58.48
N GLU A 2 -17.38 37.06 -57.17
CA GLU A 2 -16.54 37.96 -56.36
C GLU A 2 -15.42 37.22 -55.59
N GLN A 3 -14.57 37.99 -54.91
CA GLN A 3 -13.45 37.56 -54.05
C GLN A 3 -13.47 38.43 -52.78
N LEU A 4 -12.63 38.05 -51.80
CA LEU A 4 -12.36 38.70 -50.49
C LEU A 4 -13.28 38.19 -49.36
N SER A 5 -12.77 37.93 -48.14
CA SER A 5 -11.40 38.09 -47.61
C SER A 5 -11.05 37.01 -46.57
N GLN A 6 -9.76 36.74 -46.42
CA GLN A 6 -9.21 36.02 -45.27
C GLN A 6 -9.22 36.93 -44.03
N SER A 7 -9.52 36.36 -42.85
CA SER A 7 -9.04 36.89 -41.57
C SER A 7 -8.63 35.73 -40.67
N VAL A 8 -7.34 35.41 -40.67
CA VAL A 8 -6.71 34.46 -39.74
C VAL A 8 -6.14 35.22 -38.55
N ILE A 9 -6.84 35.14 -37.41
CA ILE A 9 -6.33 35.34 -36.05
C ILE A 9 -7.20 34.38 -35.21
N GLY A 10 -6.71 33.46 -34.38
CA GLY A 10 -5.40 33.35 -33.77
C GLY A 10 -5.63 32.82 -32.35
N GLY A 11 -5.97 31.53 -32.25
CA GLY A 11 -6.34 30.85 -31.02
C GLY A 11 -6.06 29.37 -31.20
N GLY A 12 -4.86 28.95 -30.80
CA GLY A 12 -4.39 27.58 -30.96
C GLY A 12 -4.95 26.68 -29.87
N ASP A 13 -6.23 26.30 -29.99
CA ASP A 13 -6.69 25.06 -29.37
C ASP A 13 -5.92 23.92 -30.04
N GLU A 14 -4.91 23.36 -29.34
CA GLU A 14 -4.30 22.09 -29.75
C GLU A 14 -5.39 21.02 -29.68
N TYR A 15 -6.05 20.80 -30.81
CA TYR A 15 -7.04 19.75 -31.00
C TYR A 15 -6.32 18.40 -30.93
N LEU A 16 -6.07 17.94 -29.69
CA LEU A 16 -5.49 16.64 -29.39
C LEU A 16 -6.36 15.58 -30.06
N VAL A 17 -5.85 15.06 -31.19
CA VAL A 17 -6.50 13.99 -31.94
C VAL A 17 -6.80 12.86 -30.95
N PRO A 18 -8.08 12.50 -30.72
CA PRO A 18 -8.41 11.49 -29.73
C PRO A 18 -7.64 10.21 -30.02
N GLU A 19 -6.96 9.66 -29.00
CA GLU A 19 -6.38 8.33 -29.12
C GLU A 19 -7.50 7.38 -29.58
N PRO A 20 -7.29 6.56 -30.64
CA PRO A 20 -8.35 5.74 -31.20
C PRO A 20 -8.94 4.84 -30.10
N ILE A 21 -10.25 4.95 -29.89
CA ILE A 21 -11.01 4.20 -28.87
C ILE A 21 -11.15 2.75 -29.36
N ASN A 22 -10.05 2.00 -29.28
CA ASN A 22 -9.99 0.61 -29.71
C ASN A 22 -10.80 -0.33 -28.79
N GLN A 23 -11.29 0.15 -27.63
CA GLN A 23 -11.97 -0.65 -26.59
C GLN A 23 -13.01 0.18 -25.82
N VAL A 24 -14.17 -0.44 -25.54
CA VAL A 24 -15.16 0.08 -24.59
C VAL A 24 -14.62 -0.05 -23.16
N PRO A 25 -14.68 0.99 -22.31
CA PRO A 25 -14.17 0.88 -20.94
C PRO A 25 -14.96 -0.14 -20.11
N VAL A 26 -14.27 -0.85 -19.22
CA VAL A 26 -14.84 -1.95 -18.42
C VAL A 26 -14.76 -1.70 -16.91
N LYS A 27 -15.55 -2.49 -16.18
CA LYS A 27 -15.51 -2.68 -14.73
C LYS A 27 -15.60 -4.17 -14.40
N ARG A 28 -14.79 -4.63 -13.44
CA ARG A 28 -14.74 -6.05 -13.02
C ARG A 28 -15.47 -6.17 -11.70
N LEU A 29 -16.69 -6.70 -11.76
CA LEU A 29 -17.61 -6.80 -10.63
C LEU A 29 -17.39 -8.11 -9.87
N PHE A 30 -17.24 -8.05 -8.55
CA PHE A 30 -17.29 -9.23 -7.70
C PHE A 30 -18.74 -9.71 -7.57
N ASP A 31 -18.96 -10.93 -8.05
CA ASP A 31 -20.21 -11.66 -7.86
C ASP A 31 -20.11 -12.46 -6.56
N PHE A 32 -20.81 -11.97 -5.54
CA PHE A 32 -20.86 -12.61 -4.23
C PHE A 32 -21.44 -14.03 -4.25
N GLN A 33 -22.27 -14.40 -5.24
CA GLN A 33 -22.81 -15.76 -5.35
C GLN A 33 -21.75 -16.75 -5.86
N THR A 34 -20.97 -16.35 -6.87
CA THR A 34 -19.97 -17.24 -7.49
C THR A 34 -18.56 -17.10 -6.92
N GLY A 35 -18.31 -16.10 -6.07
CA GLY A 35 -17.00 -15.80 -5.49
C GLY A 35 -15.95 -15.39 -6.54
N LYS A 36 -16.39 -14.80 -7.66
CA LYS A 36 -15.57 -14.52 -8.85
C LYS A 36 -15.82 -13.10 -9.36
N LEU A 37 -14.82 -12.56 -10.04
CA LEU A 37 -14.99 -11.38 -10.88
C LEU A 37 -15.65 -11.72 -12.21
N LYS A 38 -16.59 -10.88 -12.63
CA LYS A 38 -17.20 -10.83 -13.97
C LYS A 38 -16.89 -9.48 -14.61
N GLU A 39 -16.48 -9.50 -15.87
CA GLU A 39 -16.24 -8.28 -16.65
C GLU A 39 -17.57 -7.70 -17.14
N SER A 40 -17.73 -6.38 -17.07
CA SER A 40 -18.93 -5.65 -17.46
C SER A 40 -18.52 -4.35 -18.15
N MET A 41 -19.20 -3.98 -19.25
CA MET A 41 -18.94 -2.71 -19.93
C MET A 41 -19.49 -1.54 -19.11
N LYS A 42 -18.80 -0.40 -19.15
CA LYS A 42 -19.36 0.87 -18.69
C LYS A 42 -20.35 1.41 -19.72
N LEU A 43 -21.48 1.90 -19.21
CA LEU A 43 -22.54 2.51 -20.01
C LEU A 43 -22.33 4.05 -20.04
N PRO A 44 -22.92 4.79 -21.00
CA PRO A 44 -22.78 6.26 -21.07
C PRO A 44 -23.05 6.97 -19.73
N LYS A 45 -24.10 6.57 -19.00
CA LYS A 45 -24.42 7.05 -17.65
C LYS A 45 -23.33 6.86 -16.58
N ASP A 46 -22.38 5.94 -16.78
CA ASP A 46 -21.25 5.75 -15.86
C ASP A 46 -20.19 6.87 -16.04
N PHE A 47 -20.36 7.76 -17.03
CA PHE A 47 -19.51 8.92 -17.34
C PHE A 47 -20.23 10.27 -17.20
N GLU A 48 -21.56 10.27 -17.05
CA GLU A 48 -22.34 11.48 -16.73
C GLU A 48 -21.97 11.97 -15.31
N LEU A 49 -21.53 13.22 -15.20
CA LEU A 49 -21.05 13.83 -13.95
C LEU A 49 -22.12 14.72 -13.32
N ASP A 50 -22.39 14.50 -12.03
CA ASP A 50 -23.14 15.42 -11.17
C ASP A 50 -22.28 16.64 -10.79
N ASP A 51 -22.88 17.66 -10.17
CA ASP A 51 -22.16 18.74 -9.52
C ASP A 51 -21.20 18.19 -8.43
N SER A 52 -19.98 18.72 -8.35
CA SER A 52 -18.92 18.27 -7.43
C SER A 52 -18.45 16.80 -7.64
N GLU A 53 -18.72 16.22 -8.81
CA GLU A 53 -18.10 14.96 -9.25
C GLU A 53 -16.92 15.19 -10.20
N ILE A 54 -15.93 14.30 -10.07
CA ILE A 54 -14.88 14.09 -11.07
C ILE A 54 -15.02 12.73 -11.74
N LEU A 55 -14.64 12.65 -13.02
CA LEU A 55 -14.38 11.41 -13.71
C LEU A 55 -12.89 11.08 -13.57
N PHE A 56 -12.57 10.00 -12.86
CA PHE A 56 -11.21 9.62 -12.54
C PHE A 56 -10.76 8.42 -13.39
N LYS A 57 -9.75 8.59 -14.23
CA LYS A 57 -9.17 7.51 -15.06
C LYS A 57 -8.11 6.76 -14.28
N ILE A 58 -8.39 5.49 -13.98
CA ILE A 58 -7.50 4.62 -13.20
C ILE A 58 -6.28 4.26 -14.05
N LYS A 59 -5.11 4.18 -13.41
CA LYS A 59 -3.81 3.96 -14.06
C LYS A 59 -3.01 2.83 -13.43
N LEU A 60 -3.06 2.70 -12.12
CA LEU A 60 -2.40 1.64 -11.38
C LEU A 60 -3.30 1.15 -10.24
N ILE A 61 -3.40 -0.17 -10.06
CA ILE A 61 -4.16 -0.80 -8.98
C ILE A 61 -3.20 -1.75 -8.25
N ALA A 62 -2.96 -1.55 -6.97
CA ALA A 62 -2.16 -2.47 -6.16
C ALA A 62 -3.08 -3.48 -5.47
N VAL A 63 -2.72 -4.76 -5.53
CA VAL A 63 -3.55 -5.86 -5.05
C VAL A 63 -2.71 -6.83 -4.23
N ASN A 64 -3.09 -7.05 -2.98
CA ASN A 64 -2.59 -8.13 -2.15
C ASN A 64 -3.61 -9.29 -2.17
N TYR A 65 -3.33 -10.32 -2.97
CA TYR A 65 -4.22 -11.48 -3.14
C TYR A 65 -4.42 -12.32 -1.88
N GLY A 66 -3.55 -12.18 -0.88
CA GLY A 66 -3.69 -12.86 0.40
C GLY A 66 -4.61 -12.13 1.38
N ARG A 67 -4.95 -10.86 1.14
CA ARG A 67 -5.68 -10.01 2.11
C ARG A 67 -6.92 -9.32 1.50
N ASP A 68 -6.79 -8.68 0.34
CA ASP A 68 -7.77 -7.70 -0.15
C ASP A 68 -9.15 -8.31 -0.46
N PHE A 69 -9.19 -9.56 -0.90
CA PHE A 69 -10.44 -10.26 -1.24
C PHE A 69 -11.06 -11.05 -0.07
N GLU A 70 -10.41 -11.16 1.08
CA GLU A 70 -10.84 -12.08 2.14
C GLU A 70 -12.16 -11.65 2.79
N LEU A 71 -12.35 -10.35 3.09
CA LEU A 71 -13.66 -9.83 3.54
C LEU A 71 -14.80 -10.19 2.55
N MET A 72 -14.54 -10.07 1.24
CA MET A 72 -15.55 -10.33 0.21
C MET A 72 -15.91 -11.83 0.14
N LYS A 73 -14.94 -12.71 0.38
CA LYS A 73 -15.17 -14.16 0.53
C LYS A 73 -15.98 -14.47 1.80
N GLN A 74 -15.70 -13.81 2.91
CA GLN A 74 -16.40 -14.02 4.18
C GLN A 74 -17.89 -13.65 4.10
N TYR A 75 -18.24 -12.55 3.42
CA TYR A 75 -19.63 -12.17 3.17
C TYR A 75 -20.44 -13.24 2.42
N ASN A 76 -19.82 -14.03 1.54
CA ASN A 76 -20.47 -15.17 0.87
C ASN A 76 -20.78 -16.31 1.88
N THR A 77 -19.87 -16.55 2.84
CA THR A 77 -20.03 -17.63 3.81
C THR A 77 -21.04 -17.33 4.93
N GLU A 78 -21.06 -16.12 5.50
CA GLU A 78 -21.94 -15.78 6.64
C GLU A 78 -23.44 -15.81 6.28
N THR A 79 -23.77 -15.47 5.03
CA THR A 79 -25.15 -15.43 4.53
C THR A 79 -25.76 -16.83 4.32
N SER A 80 -24.97 -17.90 4.45
CA SER A 80 -25.47 -19.28 4.36
C SER A 80 -26.03 -19.81 5.70
N THR A 81 -25.78 -19.13 6.83
CA THR A 81 -26.09 -19.66 8.18
C THR A 81 -26.76 -18.70 9.15
N SER A 82 -26.85 -17.39 8.85
CA SER A 82 -27.53 -16.43 9.73
C SER A 82 -28.32 -15.38 8.95
N GLY A 83 -29.54 -15.10 9.42
CA GLY A 83 -30.57 -14.46 8.60
C GLY A 83 -30.39 -12.96 8.35
N GLY A 84 -30.77 -12.53 7.13
CA GLY A 84 -31.37 -11.22 6.91
C GLY A 84 -30.44 -10.04 6.57
N ARG A 85 -29.12 -10.22 6.47
CA ARG A 85 -28.27 -9.17 5.89
C ARG A 85 -28.37 -9.17 4.37
N ILE A 86 -28.91 -8.08 3.82
CA ILE A 86 -28.95 -7.83 2.37
C ILE A 86 -27.51 -7.80 1.87
N LEU A 87 -27.14 -8.75 1.00
CA LEU A 87 -25.86 -8.73 0.30
C LEU A 87 -25.79 -7.43 -0.52
N PRO A 88 -24.67 -6.67 -0.45
CA PRO A 88 -24.48 -5.54 -1.35
C PRO A 88 -24.56 -6.03 -2.80
N SER A 89 -25.10 -5.18 -3.67
CA SER A 89 -25.04 -5.41 -5.12
C SER A 89 -23.60 -5.63 -5.58
N ASN A 90 -23.43 -6.34 -6.71
CA ASN A 90 -22.17 -6.48 -7.44
C ASN A 90 -21.29 -5.23 -7.31
N ILE A 91 -20.12 -5.36 -6.66
CA ILE A 91 -19.21 -4.25 -6.35
C ILE A 91 -17.92 -4.40 -7.15
N VAL A 92 -17.31 -3.31 -7.59
CA VAL A 92 -15.94 -3.34 -8.13
C VAL A 92 -14.95 -3.46 -6.97
N PRO A 93 -14.02 -4.45 -6.94
CA PRO A 93 -13.05 -4.60 -5.86
C PRO A 93 -11.80 -3.72 -5.96
N CYS A 94 -10.95 -3.89 -4.94
CA CYS A 94 -9.64 -3.29 -4.72
C CYS A 94 -9.69 -1.80 -4.35
N ASN A 95 -9.12 -1.50 -3.18
CA ASN A 95 -9.20 -0.19 -2.54
C ASN A 95 -7.93 0.67 -2.71
N LYS A 96 -6.83 0.05 -3.16
CA LYS A 96 -5.52 0.68 -3.42
C LYS A 96 -5.36 0.98 -4.92
N PHE A 97 -5.73 2.18 -5.35
CA PHE A 97 -5.61 2.56 -6.75
C PHE A 97 -5.26 4.04 -6.98
N ILE A 98 -4.50 4.26 -8.05
CA ILE A 98 -3.97 5.54 -8.49
C ILE A 98 -4.46 5.82 -9.91
N GLY A 99 -4.73 7.09 -10.18
CA GLY A 99 -5.22 7.55 -11.47
C GLY A 99 -4.92 9.01 -11.74
N LYS A 100 -5.65 9.56 -12.72
CA LYS A 100 -5.68 10.98 -13.07
C LYS A 100 -7.12 11.46 -13.13
N ILE A 101 -7.35 12.71 -12.79
CA ILE A 101 -8.60 13.40 -13.16
C ILE A 101 -8.66 13.44 -14.69
N TYR A 102 -9.79 13.04 -15.27
CA TYR A 102 -10.01 12.95 -16.72
C TYR A 102 -11.05 13.98 -17.19
N ALA A 103 -12.10 14.19 -16.39
CA ALA A 103 -13.05 15.28 -16.53
C ALA A 103 -13.55 15.70 -15.13
N SER A 104 -14.13 16.89 -15.02
CA SER A 104 -14.65 17.42 -13.75
C SER A 104 -15.78 18.41 -13.98
N ASN A 105 -16.80 18.34 -13.11
CA ASN A 105 -17.75 19.43 -12.87
C ASN A 105 -17.52 20.09 -11.49
N ASP A 106 -16.51 19.66 -10.74
CA ASP A 106 -16.08 20.23 -9.46
C ASP A 106 -15.32 21.56 -9.70
N VAL A 107 -15.99 22.67 -9.37
CA VAL A 107 -15.49 24.05 -9.55
C VAL A 107 -14.40 24.41 -8.53
N ASN A 108 -14.27 23.66 -7.43
CA ASN A 108 -13.35 23.94 -6.33
C ASN A 108 -12.07 23.08 -6.38
N LEU A 109 -11.64 22.70 -7.60
CA LEU A 109 -10.42 21.93 -7.81
C LEU A 109 -9.16 22.82 -7.67
N ASP A 110 -8.65 22.96 -6.44
CA ASP A 110 -7.36 23.59 -6.13
C ASP A 110 -6.13 22.80 -6.64
N PHE A 111 -6.32 21.80 -7.51
CA PHE A 111 -5.24 20.96 -8.03
C PHE A 111 -4.72 21.47 -9.38
N GLU A 112 -3.40 21.60 -9.50
CA GLU A 112 -2.72 21.64 -10.79
C GLU A 112 -3.05 20.36 -11.60
N LEU A 113 -3.97 20.50 -12.56
CA LEU A 113 -4.49 19.39 -13.35
C LEU A 113 -3.46 18.76 -14.29
N ASP A 114 -2.42 19.52 -14.65
CA ASP A 114 -1.41 19.09 -15.61
C ASP A 114 -0.60 17.89 -15.10
N ASN A 115 -0.94 16.73 -15.66
CA ASN A 115 -0.25 15.46 -15.50
C ASN A 115 -0.10 14.87 -14.09
N SER A 116 -0.55 15.56 -13.04
CA SER A 116 -0.63 15.10 -11.65
C SER A 116 -1.23 13.69 -11.54
N LYS A 117 -0.69 12.87 -10.64
CA LYS A 117 -1.22 11.54 -10.29
C LYS A 117 -1.78 11.58 -8.88
N PHE A 118 -2.93 10.96 -8.67
CA PHE A 118 -3.58 10.93 -7.37
C PHE A 118 -3.80 9.51 -6.89
N LEU A 119 -3.59 9.29 -5.60
CA LEU A 119 -4.04 8.12 -4.86
C LEU A 119 -5.43 8.41 -4.32
N VAL A 120 -6.35 7.46 -4.46
CA VAL A 120 -7.65 7.50 -3.77
C VAL A 120 -7.44 6.93 -2.37
N PHE A 121 -7.74 7.71 -1.33
CA PHE A 121 -7.70 7.20 0.03
C PHE A 121 -8.88 6.23 0.27
N PRO A 122 -8.66 5.01 0.77
CA PRO A 122 -9.68 3.95 0.71
C PRO A 122 -10.89 4.21 1.60
N HIS A 123 -10.74 4.86 2.76
CA HIS A 123 -11.82 5.07 3.72
C HIS A 123 -12.47 6.45 3.58
N THR A 124 -13.80 6.50 3.58
CA THR A 124 -14.58 7.71 3.31
C THR A 124 -15.80 7.81 4.26
N THR A 125 -16.36 9.02 4.38
CA THR A 125 -17.50 9.34 5.25
C THR A 125 -18.81 9.47 4.48
N CYS A 126 -19.95 9.51 5.19
CA CYS A 126 -21.26 9.86 4.60
C CYS A 126 -21.22 11.22 3.88
N ILE A 127 -20.46 12.19 4.44
CA ILE A 127 -20.34 13.55 3.92
C ILE A 127 -19.60 13.53 2.58
N GLN A 128 -18.41 12.91 2.56
CA GLN A 128 -17.57 12.80 1.36
C GLN A 128 -18.25 12.02 0.23
N GLN A 129 -19.08 11.03 0.54
CA GLN A 129 -19.88 10.31 -0.46
C GLN A 129 -21.17 11.04 -0.88
N GLY A 130 -21.48 12.22 -0.32
CA GLY A 130 -22.72 12.94 -0.60
C GLY A 130 -23.98 12.16 -0.23
N PHE A 131 -23.91 11.29 0.79
CA PHE A 131 -25.00 10.39 1.13
C PHE A 131 -26.14 11.17 1.83
N PRO A 132 -27.40 11.09 1.37
CA PRO A 132 -28.49 11.95 1.87
C PRO A 132 -28.74 11.84 3.39
N THR A 133 -28.55 10.64 3.96
CA THR A 133 -28.77 10.37 5.39
C THR A 133 -27.44 10.23 6.12
N LEU A 134 -26.97 11.30 6.75
CA LEU A 134 -25.72 11.29 7.52
C LEU A 134 -25.85 10.47 8.81
N CYS A 135 -24.81 9.70 9.14
CA CYS A 135 -24.75 9.00 10.43
C CYS A 135 -24.49 9.99 11.59
N LYS A 136 -24.86 9.61 12.83
CA LYS A 136 -24.73 10.45 14.04
C LYS A 136 -23.36 11.15 14.17
N ASN A 137 -22.26 10.45 13.87
CA ASN A 137 -20.92 11.00 13.97
C ASN A 137 -20.62 12.03 12.86
N CYS A 138 -21.12 11.81 11.64
CA CYS A 138 -21.05 12.78 10.55
C CYS A 138 -21.92 14.03 10.82
N THR A 139 -23.12 13.84 11.38
CA THR A 139 -23.98 14.96 11.81
C THR A 139 -23.31 15.79 12.90
N HIS A 140 -22.73 15.13 13.91
CA HIS A 140 -21.96 15.79 14.98
C HIS A 140 -20.74 16.56 14.43
N TYR A 141 -20.02 15.97 13.46
CA TYR A 141 -18.91 16.61 12.78
C TYR A 141 -19.34 17.93 12.11
N LEU A 142 -20.39 17.91 11.28
CA LEU A 142 -20.91 19.12 10.63
C LEU A 142 -21.40 20.19 11.64
N SER A 143 -22.02 19.78 12.75
CA SER A 143 -22.47 20.73 13.78
C SER A 143 -21.33 21.34 14.61
N SER A 144 -20.18 20.68 14.71
CA SER A 144 -19.04 21.12 15.52
C SER A 144 -17.99 21.92 14.72
N HIS A 145 -17.87 21.68 13.41
CA HIS A 145 -16.77 22.21 12.59
C HIS A 145 -16.97 23.64 12.06
N ARG A 146 -17.73 24.50 12.75
CA ARG A 146 -17.75 25.95 12.46
C ARG A 146 -16.54 26.71 13.03
N SER A 147 -15.68 26.12 13.87
CA SER A 147 -14.63 26.88 14.58
C SER A 147 -13.33 26.14 14.96
N ALA A 148 -13.12 24.87 14.58
CA ALA A 148 -11.99 24.09 15.09
C ALA A 148 -11.23 23.33 13.98
N VAL A 149 -10.26 24.00 13.35
CA VAL A 149 -9.18 23.32 12.61
C VAL A 149 -8.11 22.90 13.63
N GLY A 150 -8.12 21.64 14.04
CA GLY A 150 -7.08 21.11 14.95
C GLY A 150 -7.54 20.00 15.89
N THR A 151 -7.21 18.76 15.54
CA THR A 151 -6.72 17.72 16.47
C THR A 151 -7.39 17.63 17.86
N SER A 152 -8.52 16.91 17.99
CA SER A 152 -8.86 16.24 19.27
C SER A 152 -10.01 15.20 19.25
N SER A 153 -10.97 15.23 18.31
CA SER A 153 -12.09 14.26 18.32
C SER A 153 -12.73 13.92 16.97
N PHE A 154 -11.95 13.40 16.01
CA PHE A 154 -12.51 12.83 14.78
C PHE A 154 -13.19 11.48 15.05
N LEU A 155 -14.46 11.53 15.46
CA LEU A 155 -15.29 10.33 15.60
C LEU A 155 -15.42 9.60 14.24
N PRO A 156 -15.19 8.27 14.18
CA PRO A 156 -15.21 7.54 12.93
C PRO A 156 -16.62 7.50 12.33
N CYS A 157 -16.73 7.53 11.00
CA CYS A 157 -18.00 7.37 10.30
C CYS A 157 -18.62 6.01 10.64
N LEU A 158 -19.87 6.00 11.14
CA LEU A 158 -20.55 4.76 11.54
C LEU A 158 -20.95 3.91 10.33
N ALA A 159 -21.14 4.51 9.16
CA ALA A 159 -21.43 3.78 7.91
C ALA A 159 -20.20 3.06 7.33
N ARG A 160 -18.97 3.42 7.76
CA ARG A 160 -17.70 2.80 7.35
C ARG A 160 -17.61 2.57 5.83
N PHE A 161 -17.76 3.63 5.05
CA PHE A 161 -17.61 3.53 3.60
C PHE A 161 -16.13 3.30 3.24
N GLU A 162 -15.88 2.31 2.38
CA GLU A 162 -14.57 1.96 1.86
C GLU A 162 -14.68 1.55 0.38
N PHE A 163 -13.86 2.19 -0.45
CA PHE A 163 -13.68 1.83 -1.86
C PHE A 163 -13.26 0.36 -1.96
N GLY A 164 -13.75 -0.37 -2.97
CA GLY A 164 -13.46 -1.80 -3.15
C GLY A 164 -14.29 -2.77 -2.31
N TYR A 165 -15.11 -2.29 -1.37
CA TYR A 165 -15.90 -3.14 -0.46
C TYR A 165 -17.39 -2.79 -0.43
N ASN A 166 -17.73 -1.53 -0.12
CA ASN A 166 -19.12 -1.03 -0.12
C ASN A 166 -19.28 0.28 -0.92
N VAL A 167 -18.19 0.78 -1.50
CA VAL A 167 -18.13 1.73 -2.61
C VAL A 167 -17.33 1.06 -3.73
N ASP A 168 -17.67 1.28 -5.00
CA ASP A 168 -16.96 0.69 -6.14
C ASP A 168 -15.45 1.06 -6.13
N GLY A 169 -14.57 0.07 -6.29
CA GLY A 169 -13.12 0.22 -6.20
C GLY A 169 -12.38 0.38 -7.53
N GLY A 170 -11.10 0.03 -7.51
CA GLY A 170 -10.13 0.30 -8.56
C GLY A 170 -10.09 -0.68 -9.73
N LEU A 171 -10.72 -1.87 -9.67
CA LEU A 171 -10.70 -2.85 -10.78
C LEU A 171 -11.63 -2.49 -11.96
N GLN A 172 -11.53 -1.25 -12.42
CA GLN A 172 -12.25 -0.66 -13.55
C GLN A 172 -11.38 0.41 -14.23
N ASP A 173 -11.79 0.89 -15.40
CA ASP A 173 -10.99 1.84 -16.18
C ASP A 173 -11.18 3.29 -15.75
N PHE A 174 -12.38 3.62 -15.28
CA PHE A 174 -12.79 4.93 -14.80
C PHE A 174 -13.66 4.79 -13.55
N ILE A 175 -13.73 5.81 -12.70
CA ILE A 175 -14.62 5.85 -11.54
C ILE A 175 -15.10 7.29 -11.32
N LYS A 176 -16.36 7.48 -10.89
CA LYS A 176 -16.84 8.79 -10.44
C LYS A 176 -16.47 8.99 -8.97
N ILE A 177 -15.92 10.14 -8.61
CA ILE A 177 -15.54 10.47 -7.23
C ILE A 177 -16.20 11.80 -6.85
N LYS A 178 -16.98 11.78 -5.76
CA LYS A 178 -17.57 12.99 -5.13
C LYS A 178 -16.59 13.62 -4.16
N ASN A 179 -16.64 14.94 -4.00
CA ASN A 179 -15.80 15.70 -3.05
C ASN A 179 -14.31 15.37 -3.21
N SER A 180 -13.79 15.60 -4.41
CA SER A 180 -12.50 15.09 -4.85
C SER A 180 -11.32 15.53 -3.98
N SER A 181 -11.31 16.79 -3.53
CA SER A 181 -10.32 17.39 -2.61
C SER A 181 -10.19 16.63 -1.29
N GLU A 182 -11.30 16.13 -0.76
CA GLU A 182 -11.38 15.39 0.51
C GLU A 182 -10.90 13.94 0.39
N ILE A 183 -11.02 13.31 -0.79
CA ILE A 183 -10.69 11.89 -0.99
C ILE A 183 -9.30 11.68 -1.64
N LEU A 184 -8.91 12.56 -2.57
CA LEU A 184 -7.66 12.42 -3.32
C LEU A 184 -6.44 12.88 -2.52
N ILE A 185 -5.30 12.22 -2.78
CA ILE A 185 -3.97 12.61 -2.33
C ILE A 185 -3.08 12.75 -3.57
N LYS A 186 -2.48 13.92 -3.81
CA LYS A 186 -1.48 14.12 -4.88
C LYS A 186 -0.24 13.28 -4.54
N VAL A 187 0.14 12.38 -5.45
CA VAL A 187 1.36 11.57 -5.31
C VAL A 187 2.56 12.43 -5.74
N PRO A 188 3.58 12.65 -4.89
CA PRO A 188 4.74 13.47 -5.26
C PRO A 188 5.48 12.92 -6.48
N ASP A 189 5.96 13.79 -7.36
CA ASP A 189 6.50 13.40 -8.67
C ASP A 189 7.75 12.51 -8.61
N ASN A 190 8.51 12.58 -7.52
CA ASN A 190 9.67 11.74 -7.25
C ASN A 190 9.33 10.43 -6.50
N VAL A 191 8.08 10.23 -6.06
CA VAL A 191 7.60 8.99 -5.42
C VAL A 191 7.09 8.01 -6.49
N SER A 192 7.32 6.72 -6.28
CA SER A 192 6.74 5.68 -7.14
C SER A 192 5.25 5.52 -6.84
N THR A 193 4.43 5.36 -7.89
CA THR A 193 3.01 5.03 -7.69
C THR A 193 2.83 3.68 -7.01
N HIS A 194 3.80 2.78 -7.14
CA HIS A 194 3.82 1.50 -6.43
C HIS A 194 3.93 1.73 -4.92
N ASP A 195 4.96 2.47 -4.48
CA ASP A 195 5.16 2.82 -3.07
C ASP A 195 3.94 3.55 -2.49
N ALA A 196 3.37 4.50 -3.24
CA ALA A 196 2.21 5.25 -2.77
C ALA A 196 0.97 4.36 -2.54
N ALA A 197 0.69 3.42 -3.43
CA ALA A 197 -0.45 2.50 -3.27
C ALA A 197 -0.18 1.39 -2.23
N LEU A 198 1.07 0.91 -2.13
CA LEU A 198 1.46 -0.16 -1.21
C LEU A 198 1.67 0.33 0.23
N SER A 199 1.91 1.63 0.42
CA SER A 199 2.03 2.25 1.76
C SER A 199 0.81 1.97 2.64
N LEU A 200 -0.37 1.75 2.04
CA LEU A 200 -1.62 1.41 2.72
C LEU A 200 -1.60 0.04 3.43
N ASP A 201 -0.71 -0.90 3.05
CA ASP A 201 -0.69 -2.27 3.61
C ASP A 201 -0.08 -2.37 5.01
N ILE A 202 1.08 -1.73 5.24
CA ILE A 202 1.88 -1.86 6.47
C ILE A 202 2.39 -0.50 6.92
N SER A 203 3.10 0.21 6.04
CA SER A 203 3.76 1.49 6.35
C SER A 203 2.81 2.51 7.01
N LEU A 204 1.62 2.74 6.45
CA LEU A 204 0.64 3.69 7.00
C LEU A 204 0.01 3.20 8.31
N PRO A 205 -0.60 1.99 8.41
CA PRO A 205 -1.13 1.51 9.68
C PRO A 205 -0.11 1.61 10.83
N PHE A 206 1.13 1.24 10.55
CA PHE A 206 2.23 1.28 11.51
C PHE A 206 2.61 2.71 11.92
N TYR A 207 2.78 3.61 10.95
CA TYR A 207 3.07 5.02 11.18
C TYR A 207 1.97 5.72 11.98
N SER A 208 0.70 5.60 11.57
CA SER A 208 -0.45 6.20 12.27
C SER A 208 -0.53 5.75 13.72
N TYR A 209 -0.34 4.45 14.00
CA TYR A 209 -0.38 3.94 15.36
C TYR A 209 0.77 4.46 16.23
N PHE A 210 2.00 4.45 15.73
CA PHE A 210 3.15 4.96 16.50
C PHE A 210 3.11 6.49 16.69
N LYS A 211 2.68 7.24 15.67
CA LYS A 211 2.45 8.68 15.77
C LYS A 211 1.40 8.99 16.85
N TRP A 212 0.31 8.23 16.91
CA TRP A 212 -0.69 8.33 17.98
C TRP A 212 -0.12 7.98 19.36
N LEU A 213 0.68 6.91 19.49
CA LEU A 213 1.33 6.53 20.75
C LEU A 213 2.29 7.61 21.25
N GLN A 214 3.11 8.21 20.36
CA GLN A 214 4.02 9.29 20.68
C GLN A 214 3.24 10.55 21.10
N ASN A 215 2.27 10.99 20.30
CA ASN A 215 1.47 12.19 20.57
C ASN A 215 0.60 12.08 21.83
N SER A 216 0.18 10.87 22.22
CA SER A 216 -0.59 10.64 23.45
C SER A 216 0.27 10.43 24.69
N GLY A 217 1.61 10.52 24.59
CA GLY A 217 2.53 10.27 25.71
C GLY A 217 2.58 8.80 26.17
N ASN A 218 1.99 7.88 25.42
CA ASN A 218 1.90 6.46 25.76
C ASN A 218 3.08 5.63 25.23
N TYR A 219 3.89 6.18 24.31
CA TYR A 219 5.12 5.56 23.85
C TYR A 219 6.23 5.69 24.90
N ASN A 220 6.75 4.56 25.38
CA ASN A 220 7.95 4.52 26.21
C ASN A 220 9.14 3.98 25.39
N PRO A 221 10.20 4.78 25.14
CA PRO A 221 11.35 4.33 24.37
C PRO A 221 12.14 3.16 24.99
N THR A 222 11.93 2.84 26.27
CA THR A 222 12.58 1.69 26.93
C THR A 222 11.77 0.38 26.84
N ASP A 223 10.56 0.41 26.31
CA ASP A 223 9.73 -0.78 26.16
C ASP A 223 10.38 -1.77 25.18
N LYS A 224 10.38 -3.06 25.52
CA LYS A 224 10.74 -4.12 24.59
C LYS A 224 9.57 -4.38 23.64
N ILE A 225 9.81 -4.24 22.35
CA ILE A 225 8.79 -4.36 21.30
C ILE A 225 9.09 -5.61 20.46
N LEU A 226 8.13 -6.51 20.32
CA LEU A 226 8.14 -7.58 19.32
C LEU A 226 7.28 -7.17 18.15
N LEU A 227 7.83 -7.21 16.93
CA LEU A 227 7.12 -6.97 15.69
C LEU A 227 7.10 -8.23 14.84
N VAL A 228 5.89 -8.68 14.49
CA VAL A 228 5.64 -9.90 13.74
C VAL A 228 5.10 -9.57 12.35
N LEU A 229 5.85 -9.96 11.33
CA LEU A 229 5.53 -9.78 9.92
C LEU A 229 5.05 -11.10 9.28
N SER A 230 4.39 -11.04 8.13
CA SER A 230 4.03 -12.24 7.35
C SER A 230 5.24 -12.80 6.59
N ASP A 231 6.13 -11.96 6.05
CA ASP A 231 7.41 -12.36 5.47
C ASP A 231 8.41 -11.20 5.56
N SER A 232 9.39 -11.29 6.47
CA SER A 232 10.34 -10.19 6.72
C SER A 232 11.11 -9.79 5.46
N ARG A 233 11.42 -10.73 4.56
CA ARG A 233 12.17 -10.49 3.33
C ARG A 233 11.40 -9.62 2.33
N LYS A 234 10.08 -9.53 2.48
CA LYS A 234 9.18 -8.71 1.65
C LYS A 234 8.73 -7.44 2.38
N GLU A 235 8.51 -7.52 3.69
CA GLU A 235 7.79 -6.50 4.46
C GLU A 235 8.71 -5.64 5.35
N MET A 236 10.01 -5.94 5.47
CA MET A 236 10.95 -5.18 6.32
C MET A 236 11.06 -3.70 5.91
N ASN A 237 11.08 -3.39 4.61
CA ASN A 237 11.24 -2.00 4.14
C ASN A 237 10.07 -1.10 4.57
N ASP A 238 8.84 -1.61 4.59
CA ASP A 238 7.66 -0.88 5.10
C ASP A 238 7.89 -0.39 6.54
N VAL A 239 8.46 -1.25 7.39
CA VAL A 239 8.75 -0.96 8.79
C VAL A 239 9.92 0.02 8.93
N LEU A 240 11.02 -0.22 8.21
CA LEU A 240 12.23 0.59 8.31
C LEU A 240 12.03 2.05 7.86
N VAL A 241 11.17 2.28 6.86
CA VAL A 241 10.76 3.64 6.46
C VAL A 241 10.13 4.37 7.65
N VAL A 242 9.23 3.73 8.38
CA VAL A 242 8.54 4.33 9.55
C VAL A 242 9.49 4.51 10.72
N PHE A 243 10.39 3.55 10.99
CA PHE A 243 11.43 3.69 12.03
C PHE A 243 12.31 4.91 11.79
N LYS A 244 12.75 5.10 10.54
CA LYS A 244 13.56 6.26 10.15
C LYS A 244 12.76 7.57 10.17
N MET A 245 11.46 7.54 9.87
CA MET A 245 10.56 8.70 9.91
C MET A 245 10.27 9.17 11.34
N LEU A 246 9.99 8.24 12.25
CA LEU A 246 9.63 8.50 13.65
C LEU A 246 10.81 8.45 14.63
N GLN A 247 12.03 8.24 14.12
CA GLN A 247 13.29 8.12 14.90
C GLN A 247 13.19 7.08 16.04
N LEU A 248 12.55 5.94 15.75
CA LEU A 248 12.31 4.89 16.75
C LEU A 248 13.61 4.14 17.09
N ILE A 249 13.78 3.79 18.36
CA ILE A 249 15.02 3.17 18.85
C ILE A 249 15.03 1.66 18.51
N GLU A 250 15.68 1.32 17.40
CA GLU A 250 15.79 -0.05 16.88
C GLU A 250 16.29 -1.08 17.92
N LYS A 251 17.17 -0.67 18.85
CA LYS A 251 17.83 -1.57 19.83
C LYS A 251 16.86 -2.34 20.75
N ASN A 252 15.64 -1.82 20.93
CA ASN A 252 14.61 -2.43 21.79
C ASN A 252 13.52 -3.15 20.99
N VAL A 253 13.67 -3.23 19.66
CA VAL A 253 12.75 -3.91 18.75
C VAL A 253 13.34 -5.26 18.32
N THR A 254 12.59 -6.33 18.54
CA THR A 254 12.83 -7.62 17.90
C THR A 254 11.84 -7.79 16.75
N ILE A 255 12.33 -8.07 15.54
CA ILE A 255 11.48 -8.35 14.37
C ILE A 255 11.58 -9.84 14.04
N ILE A 256 10.44 -10.49 13.85
CA ILE A 256 10.31 -11.91 13.48
C ILE A 256 9.23 -12.05 12.40
N ASP A 257 9.23 -13.16 11.66
CA ASP A 257 8.18 -13.46 10.68
C ASP A 257 7.45 -14.79 10.90
N ALA A 258 6.27 -14.90 10.28
CA ALA A 258 5.42 -16.07 10.37
C ALA A 258 6.10 -17.38 9.89
N PRO A 259 6.93 -17.42 8.83
CA PRO A 259 7.76 -18.58 8.50
C PRO A 259 8.69 -19.02 9.63
N GLN A 260 9.41 -18.10 10.28
CA GLN A 260 10.29 -18.42 11.41
C GLN A 260 9.51 -18.99 12.59
N ILE A 261 8.41 -18.34 13.01
CA ILE A 261 7.55 -18.82 14.11
C ILE A 261 7.00 -20.23 13.85
N LYS A 262 6.68 -20.56 12.60
CA LYS A 262 6.19 -21.89 12.21
C LYS A 262 7.28 -22.96 12.21
N ALA A 263 8.54 -22.59 12.07
CA ALA A 263 9.70 -23.49 12.09
C ALA A 263 10.34 -23.65 13.48
N MET A 264 10.07 -22.73 14.42
CA MET A 264 10.63 -22.75 15.77
C MET A 264 10.27 -24.01 16.57
N THR A 265 11.27 -24.54 17.26
CA THR A 265 11.10 -25.55 18.31
C THR A 265 10.50 -24.95 19.58
N PRO A 266 9.88 -25.75 20.46
CA PRO A 266 9.37 -25.27 21.74
C PRO A 266 10.44 -24.62 22.63
N SER A 267 11.71 -25.06 22.53
CA SER A 267 12.79 -24.44 23.29
C SER A 267 13.14 -23.04 22.80
N GLU A 268 13.05 -22.78 21.50
CA GLU A 268 13.28 -21.45 20.93
C GLU A 268 12.10 -20.53 21.25
N GLU A 269 10.85 -21.01 21.09
CA GLU A 269 9.65 -20.27 21.45
C GLU A 269 9.65 -19.83 22.93
N ASN A 270 10.10 -20.70 23.84
CA ASN A 270 10.21 -20.36 25.26
C ASN A 270 11.16 -19.18 25.55
N THR A 271 12.11 -18.85 24.65
CA THR A 271 13.00 -17.68 24.85
C THR A 271 12.28 -16.34 24.66
N PHE A 272 11.15 -16.33 23.93
CA PHE A 272 10.31 -15.14 23.71
C PHE A 272 9.22 -14.99 24.77
N SER A 273 8.92 -16.06 25.51
CA SER A 273 7.81 -16.13 26.48
C SER A 273 7.88 -15.03 27.53
N SER A 274 6.78 -14.28 27.67
CA SER A 274 6.63 -13.16 28.62
C SER A 274 7.79 -12.17 28.65
N HIS A 275 8.41 -11.87 27.49
CA HIS A 275 9.60 -11.04 27.40
C HIS A 275 9.33 -9.59 26.97
N PHE A 276 8.21 -9.33 26.29
CA PHE A 276 7.95 -8.06 25.60
C PHE A 276 6.86 -7.23 26.29
N ASN A 277 7.09 -5.91 26.37
CA ASN A 277 6.09 -4.93 26.82
C ASN A 277 4.98 -4.74 25.78
N MET A 278 5.38 -4.72 24.50
CA MET A 278 4.51 -4.48 23.37
C MET A 278 4.72 -5.57 22.32
N VAL A 279 3.64 -6.18 21.86
CA VAL A 279 3.65 -7.12 20.75
C VAL A 279 2.77 -6.59 19.63
N LEU A 280 3.31 -6.56 18.42
CA LEU A 280 2.73 -5.95 17.23
C LEU A 280 2.65 -7.00 16.13
N THR A 281 1.50 -7.24 15.50
CA THR A 281 1.39 -8.25 14.43
C THR A 281 0.62 -7.78 13.19
N PHE A 282 1.16 -8.15 12.03
CA PHE A 282 0.54 -8.07 10.71
C PHE A 282 0.10 -9.45 10.17
N ASP A 283 0.36 -10.53 10.89
CA ASP A 283 -0.04 -11.90 10.53
C ASP A 283 -1.05 -12.46 11.54
N PHE A 284 -2.16 -12.99 11.01
CA PHE A 284 -3.32 -13.45 11.79
C PHE A 284 -3.46 -14.97 11.77
N ASN A 285 -2.42 -15.72 11.40
CA ASN A 285 -2.42 -17.17 11.51
C ASN A 285 -2.49 -17.59 12.98
N HIS A 286 -3.34 -18.57 13.31
CA HIS A 286 -3.55 -19.02 14.70
C HIS A 286 -2.25 -19.42 15.45
N ARG A 287 -1.28 -20.05 14.77
CA ARG A 287 0.02 -20.37 15.39
C ARG A 287 0.81 -19.11 15.74
N VAL A 288 0.75 -18.09 14.89
CA VAL A 288 1.42 -16.79 15.07
C VAL A 288 0.74 -15.98 16.17
N LEU A 289 -0.59 -15.96 16.21
CA LEU A 289 -1.34 -15.28 17.27
C LEU A 289 -1.09 -15.91 18.64
N ASN A 290 -1.08 -17.24 18.76
CA ASN A 290 -0.70 -17.93 20.00
C ASN A 290 0.74 -17.59 20.43
N PHE A 291 1.69 -17.56 19.50
CA PHE A 291 3.07 -17.11 19.79
C PHE A 291 3.11 -15.66 20.29
N CYS A 292 2.34 -14.76 19.68
CA CYS A 292 2.24 -13.36 20.12
C CYS A 292 1.69 -13.23 21.55
N PHE A 293 0.63 -13.97 21.87
CA PHE A 293 0.04 -14.00 23.21
C PHE A 293 0.98 -14.63 24.26
N ASN A 294 1.78 -15.63 23.90
CA ASN A 294 2.83 -16.17 24.77
C ASN A 294 3.97 -15.16 25.01
N SER A 295 4.30 -14.33 24.02
CA SER A 295 5.50 -13.47 24.04
C SER A 295 5.34 -12.18 24.87
N ILE A 296 4.12 -11.69 25.03
CA ILE A 296 3.83 -10.49 25.83
C ILE A 296 3.91 -10.81 27.33
N ILE A 297 4.51 -9.91 28.12
CA ILE A 297 4.63 -10.05 29.58
C ILE A 297 3.26 -10.34 30.21
N SER A 298 3.22 -11.32 31.12
CA SER A 298 2.03 -11.66 31.90
C SER A 298 2.30 -11.64 33.41
N THR A 299 1.52 -10.83 34.12
CA THR A 299 1.53 -10.67 35.58
C THR A 299 0.22 -11.15 36.22
N GLY A 300 -0.89 -11.21 35.45
CA GLY A 300 -2.24 -11.49 35.97
C GLY A 300 -2.81 -10.37 36.85
N LEU A 301 -2.23 -9.16 36.79
CA LEU A 301 -2.67 -8.01 37.58
C LEU A 301 -3.24 -6.89 36.68
N GLU A 302 -4.55 -6.65 36.79
CA GLU A 302 -5.29 -5.55 36.13
C GLU A 302 -4.61 -4.17 36.35
N SER A 303 -3.95 -3.97 37.50
CA SER A 303 -3.20 -2.74 37.80
C SER A 303 -1.98 -2.48 36.89
N THR A 304 -1.51 -3.49 36.16
CA THR A 304 -0.41 -3.36 35.19
C THR A 304 -0.88 -3.17 33.74
N LYS A 305 -2.19 -3.27 33.48
CA LYS A 305 -2.80 -3.32 32.15
C LYS A 305 -2.35 -2.23 31.18
N SER A 306 -2.20 -0.99 31.65
CA SER A 306 -1.76 0.15 30.84
C SER A 306 -0.34 0.02 30.28
N ARG A 307 0.49 -0.88 30.84
CA ARG A 307 1.91 -1.11 30.50
C ARG A 307 2.12 -2.18 29.43
N TYR A 308 1.17 -3.10 29.25
CA TYR A 308 1.34 -4.25 28.36
C TYR A 308 0.32 -4.19 27.22
N ARG A 309 0.81 -4.18 25.97
CA ARG A 309 -0.03 -3.92 24.79
C ARG A 309 0.16 -4.96 23.70
N PHE A 310 -0.92 -5.61 23.28
CA PHE A 310 -0.94 -6.43 22.07
C PHE A 310 -1.73 -5.72 20.98
N VAL A 311 -1.12 -5.51 19.82
CA VAL A 311 -1.68 -4.72 18.72
C VAL A 311 -1.73 -5.54 17.44
N MET A 312 -2.91 -5.60 16.84
CA MET A 312 -3.17 -6.29 15.59
C MET A 312 -3.50 -5.24 14.52
N PHE A 313 -2.69 -5.17 13.46
CA PHE A 313 -2.88 -4.23 12.35
C PHE A 313 -3.90 -4.75 11.33
N ASN A 314 -5.08 -5.07 11.85
CA ASN A 314 -6.04 -5.92 11.19
C ASN A 314 -7.05 -5.11 10.37
N GLN A 315 -6.72 -4.80 9.11
CA GLN A 315 -7.67 -4.11 8.24
C GLN A 315 -8.82 -5.03 7.78
N TYR A 316 -8.53 -6.32 7.47
CA TYR A 316 -9.40 -7.16 6.63
C TYR A 316 -9.69 -8.60 7.15
N PHE A 317 -9.28 -8.98 8.37
CA PHE A 317 -9.45 -10.34 8.91
C PHE A 317 -10.10 -10.34 10.30
N PRO A 318 -11.42 -10.14 10.47
CA PRO A 318 -12.04 -10.16 11.80
C PRO A 318 -11.61 -11.40 12.61
N VAL A 319 -10.81 -11.19 13.65
CA VAL A 319 -10.25 -12.26 14.48
C VAL A 319 -11.30 -12.66 15.51
N ASP A 320 -11.75 -13.92 15.46
CA ASP A 320 -12.59 -14.45 16.53
C ASP A 320 -11.74 -14.74 17.78
N PHE A 321 -11.85 -13.87 18.77
CA PHE A 321 -11.21 -14.00 20.08
C PHE A 321 -11.72 -15.19 20.90
N SER A 322 -12.81 -15.86 20.49
CA SER A 322 -13.34 -17.03 21.21
C SER A 322 -12.34 -18.18 21.34
N ASN A 323 -11.43 -18.31 20.36
CA ASN A 323 -10.38 -19.33 20.30
C ASN A 323 -9.11 -18.99 21.11
N TYR A 324 -9.07 -17.81 21.75
CA TYR A 324 -7.93 -17.31 22.52
C TYR A 324 -8.25 -17.14 24.01
N LYS A 325 -9.37 -17.71 24.47
CA LYS A 325 -9.84 -17.67 25.87
C LYS A 325 -8.88 -18.34 26.87
N GLN A 326 -7.93 -19.16 26.41
CA GLN A 326 -6.89 -19.75 27.25
C GLN A 326 -5.87 -18.73 27.79
N PHE A 327 -5.80 -17.53 27.21
CA PHE A 327 -4.92 -16.47 27.69
C PHE A 327 -5.63 -15.63 28.75
N ASP A 328 -4.93 -15.32 29.84
CA ASP A 328 -5.36 -14.25 30.74
C ASP A 328 -5.06 -12.91 30.06
N LEU A 329 -6.12 -12.11 29.89
CA LEU A 329 -6.12 -10.83 29.19
C LEU A 329 -6.47 -9.66 30.13
N THR A 330 -6.62 -9.93 31.43
CA THR A 330 -6.94 -8.89 32.44
C THR A 330 -5.84 -7.83 32.51
N ASP A 331 -4.58 -8.27 32.49
CA ASP A 331 -3.39 -7.44 32.66
C ASP A 331 -2.83 -6.85 31.36
N LYS A 332 -3.57 -6.86 30.24
CA LYS A 332 -3.11 -6.32 28.94
C LYS A 332 -4.17 -5.48 28.23
N VAL A 333 -3.72 -4.51 27.45
CA VAL A 333 -4.57 -3.82 26.45
C VAL A 333 -4.40 -4.53 25.10
N ILE A 334 -5.49 -5.14 24.62
CA ILE A 334 -5.58 -5.62 23.23
C ILE A 334 -6.15 -4.50 22.36
N THR A 335 -5.44 -4.15 21.30
CA THR A 335 -5.85 -3.14 20.32
C THR A 335 -5.95 -3.76 18.93
N GLU A 336 -7.13 -3.67 18.32
CA GLU A 336 -7.29 -3.91 16.89
C GLU A 336 -7.17 -2.56 16.17
N PHE A 337 -6.04 -2.31 15.49
CA PHE A 337 -5.81 -1.04 14.81
C PHE A 337 -6.36 -1.05 13.39
N LYS A 338 -7.34 -0.18 13.12
CA LYS A 338 -7.97 -0.01 11.81
C LYS A 338 -7.82 1.42 11.32
N LEU A 339 -7.47 1.54 10.04
CA LEU A 339 -7.45 2.81 9.33
C LEU A 339 -8.86 3.41 9.22
N ASN A 340 -8.89 4.69 8.88
CA ASN A 340 -10.09 5.52 8.88
C ASN A 340 -9.83 6.79 8.06
N TRP A 341 -10.87 7.51 7.68
CA TRP A 341 -10.79 8.65 6.75
C TRP A 341 -9.76 9.72 7.17
N PHE A 342 -9.62 10.00 8.47
CA PHE A 342 -8.66 11.00 8.97
C PHE A 342 -7.19 10.58 8.87
N HIS A 343 -6.88 9.28 8.71
CA HIS A 343 -5.51 8.80 8.48
C HIS A 343 -5.00 9.16 7.06
N LYS A 344 -5.82 9.81 6.22
CA LYS A 344 -5.39 10.48 4.98
C LYS A 344 -4.22 11.45 5.24
N PHE A 345 -4.27 12.21 6.32
CA PHE A 345 -3.21 13.19 6.67
C PHE A 345 -1.90 12.50 7.01
N ASP A 346 -1.95 11.36 7.73
CA ASP A 346 -0.77 10.56 8.02
C ASP A 346 -0.14 9.98 6.74
N LEU A 347 -0.95 9.66 5.73
CA LEU A 347 -0.43 9.22 4.43
C LEU A 347 0.21 10.37 3.65
N ILE A 348 -0.33 11.59 3.74
CA ILE A 348 0.30 12.79 3.15
C ILE A 348 1.69 13.03 3.77
N ASP A 349 1.83 12.90 5.10
CA ASP A 349 3.12 12.99 5.78
C ASP A 349 4.10 11.90 5.28
N LEU A 350 3.64 10.65 5.21
CA LEU A 350 4.45 9.51 4.79
C LEU A 350 4.94 9.63 3.33
N LEU A 351 4.08 10.06 2.40
CA LEU A 351 4.48 10.30 1.00
C LEU A 351 5.44 11.49 0.89
N SER A 352 5.28 12.52 1.71
CA SER A 352 6.21 13.66 1.78
C SER A 352 7.58 13.24 2.33
N TYR A 353 7.61 12.31 3.27
CA TYR A 353 8.85 11.71 3.77
C TYR A 353 9.55 10.82 2.73
N LEU A 354 8.80 9.96 2.01
CA LEU A 354 9.33 9.16 0.90
C LEU A 354 9.89 10.05 -0.24
N SER A 355 9.21 11.16 -0.54
CA SER A 355 9.72 12.19 -1.46
C SER A 355 11.05 12.77 -0.97
N SER A 356 11.15 13.10 0.31
CA SER A 356 12.38 13.60 0.93
C SER A 356 13.53 12.60 0.79
N LEU A 357 13.30 11.32 1.09
CA LEU A 357 14.28 10.24 0.92
C LEU A 357 14.76 10.09 -0.53
N ASN A 358 13.85 10.18 -1.50
CA ASN A 358 14.19 10.08 -2.93
C ASN A 358 15.02 11.25 -3.45
N ASN A 359 14.91 12.42 -2.83
CA ASN A 359 15.76 13.59 -3.13
C ASN A 359 17.11 13.53 -2.40
N SER A 360 17.16 12.99 -1.18
CA SER A 360 18.39 12.89 -0.37
C SER A 360 19.34 11.79 -0.81
N THR A 361 18.92 10.87 -1.68
CA THR A 361 19.75 9.76 -2.15
C THR A 361 20.64 10.21 -3.31
N PRO A 362 21.98 10.31 -3.16
CA PRO A 362 22.84 10.82 -4.21
C PRO A 362 22.83 9.87 -5.41
N ARG A 363 22.23 10.32 -6.52
CA ARG A 363 22.30 9.64 -7.82
C ARG A 363 23.76 9.62 -8.26
N LYS A 364 24.44 8.48 -8.13
CA LYS A 364 25.74 8.26 -8.78
C LYS A 364 25.54 8.27 -10.30
N SER A 365 25.72 9.44 -10.91
CA SER A 365 25.81 9.60 -12.36
C SER A 365 27.08 8.92 -12.86
N LEU A 366 26.98 7.68 -13.34
CA LEU A 366 27.99 7.11 -14.23
C LEU A 366 27.86 7.79 -15.60
N SER A 367 28.55 8.92 -15.77
CA SER A 367 28.64 9.63 -17.05
C SER A 367 29.89 10.51 -17.10
N SER A 368 31.05 9.88 -17.32
CA SER A 368 32.27 10.43 -17.96
C SER A 368 33.48 9.54 -17.63
N VAL A 369 33.57 8.37 -18.29
CA VAL A 369 34.87 7.76 -18.54
C VAL A 369 35.34 8.32 -19.88
N GLU A 370 36.10 9.40 -19.84
CA GLU A 370 36.97 9.82 -20.94
C GLU A 370 38.32 10.24 -20.38
N ASP A 371 39.38 9.84 -21.07
CA ASP A 371 40.76 9.98 -20.63
C ASP A 371 41.23 11.43 -20.56
N SER A 372 41.96 11.76 -19.50
CA SER A 372 43.03 12.77 -19.57
C SER A 372 44.19 12.38 -18.67
N THR A 373 45.09 11.56 -19.23
CA THR A 373 46.39 11.24 -18.64
C THR A 373 47.30 12.46 -18.66
N THR A 374 47.62 13.05 -17.49
CA THR A 374 48.90 13.77 -17.34
C THR A 374 49.39 13.91 -15.89
N LYS A 375 50.46 13.16 -15.58
CA LYS A 375 51.62 13.53 -14.73
C LYS A 375 51.41 13.90 -13.25
N SER A 376 51.83 12.95 -12.41
CA SER A 376 52.37 13.04 -11.04
C SER A 376 53.57 14.03 -10.94
N PRO A 377 54.07 14.46 -9.74
CA PRO A 377 54.51 13.64 -8.59
C PRO A 377 54.22 14.26 -7.17
N THR A 378 54.66 13.79 -5.99
CA THR A 378 55.81 12.94 -5.58
C THR A 378 55.65 12.41 -4.12
N LYS A 379 56.51 11.44 -3.72
CA LYS A 379 56.88 10.98 -2.36
C LYS A 379 55.90 10.02 -1.66
N SER A 380 56.15 8.70 -1.62
CA SER A 380 57.19 7.93 -0.87
C SER A 380 56.91 7.88 0.63
N VAL A 381 56.89 6.71 1.29
CA VAL A 381 58.07 5.83 1.56
C VAL A 381 57.62 4.38 1.88
N PHE A 382 58.27 3.38 1.25
CA PHE A 382 58.67 1.99 1.70
C PHE A 382 57.64 1.11 2.49
N SER A 383 57.63 -0.24 2.55
CA SER A 383 58.29 -1.42 1.94
C SER A 383 57.76 -2.67 2.71
N ASP A 384 57.89 -3.97 2.37
CA ASP A 384 58.26 -4.80 1.20
C ASP A 384 57.85 -6.28 1.55
N ALA A 385 57.91 -7.35 0.74
CA ALA A 385 58.28 -7.62 -0.66
C ALA A 385 57.62 -8.95 -1.15
N SER A 386 57.90 -9.32 -2.41
CA SER A 386 58.06 -10.70 -2.94
C SER A 386 56.90 -11.73 -2.90
N THR A 387 56.27 -11.91 -4.08
CA THR A 387 56.08 -13.17 -4.87
C THR A 387 55.61 -14.47 -4.18
N THR A 388 54.72 -15.29 -4.76
CA THR A 388 54.60 -15.70 -6.18
C THR A 388 53.19 -16.22 -6.51
N SER A 389 52.87 -16.38 -7.80
CA SER A 389 51.66 -16.99 -8.34
C SER A 389 51.45 -18.46 -7.92
N GLU A 390 50.20 -18.91 -7.74
CA GLU A 390 49.58 -19.97 -8.58
C GLU A 390 48.14 -20.32 -8.16
N THR A 391 47.40 -20.91 -9.09
CA THR A 391 46.01 -21.38 -8.94
C THR A 391 45.92 -22.72 -8.20
N THR A 392 44.99 -22.88 -7.25
CA THR A 392 44.01 -23.99 -7.26
C THR A 392 42.94 -23.87 -6.18
N SER A 393 41.80 -24.50 -6.43
CA SER A 393 40.68 -24.68 -5.51
C SER A 393 40.97 -25.69 -4.39
N SER A 394 40.62 -25.37 -3.15
CA SER A 394 40.06 -26.37 -2.22
C SER A 394 39.29 -25.74 -1.06
N SER A 395 38.31 -26.47 -0.54
CA SER A 395 37.44 -26.05 0.54
C SER A 395 37.82 -26.71 1.87
N THR A 396 38.13 -25.94 2.91
CA THR A 396 37.93 -26.40 4.30
C THR A 396 37.58 -25.25 5.24
N LYS A 397 36.80 -25.57 6.28
CA LYS A 397 36.28 -24.65 7.30
C LYS A 397 37.40 -24.14 8.22
N GLY A 398 37.36 -22.84 8.53
CA GLY A 398 37.99 -22.25 9.71
C GLY A 398 37.00 -21.31 10.38
N LYS A 399 36.66 -21.56 11.66
CA LYS A 399 35.89 -20.61 12.46
C LYS A 399 36.83 -19.56 13.05
N THR A 400 36.42 -18.31 12.99
CA THR A 400 36.76 -17.31 14.00
C THR A 400 35.53 -16.43 14.19
N GLU A 401 35.20 -16.15 15.44
CA GLU A 401 34.13 -15.25 15.85
C GLU A 401 34.62 -13.79 15.76
N GLU A 402 33.76 -12.83 16.13
CA GLU A 402 34.04 -11.37 16.15
C GLU A 402 34.02 -10.65 14.79
N ASP A 403 32.80 -10.37 14.28
CA ASP A 403 32.39 -9.00 13.91
C ASP A 403 30.89 -8.95 13.55
N TYR A 404 30.02 -9.06 14.56
CA TYR A 404 28.56 -9.05 14.41
C TYR A 404 27.94 -7.68 14.77
N HIS A 405 28.43 -6.59 14.16
CA HIS A 405 27.74 -5.29 14.20
C HIS A 405 28.08 -4.43 12.96
N ASN A 406 27.37 -4.67 11.85
CA ASN A 406 27.09 -3.61 10.89
C ASN A 406 25.90 -3.99 9.98
N ASN A 407 24.91 -3.10 9.90
CA ASN A 407 23.72 -3.26 9.07
C ASN A 407 24.10 -3.32 7.59
N ARG A 408 24.26 -4.54 7.07
CA ARG A 408 24.58 -4.78 5.67
C ARG A 408 23.28 -4.84 4.87
N PHE A 409 22.97 -3.72 4.20
CA PHE A 409 22.04 -3.70 3.07
C PHE A 409 22.29 -4.93 2.19
N VAL A 410 21.21 -5.60 1.77
CA VAL A 410 21.23 -6.87 1.04
C VAL A 410 22.26 -6.78 -0.09
N LYS A 411 23.32 -7.57 0.02
CA LYS A 411 24.43 -7.54 -0.94
C LYS A 411 23.91 -8.03 -2.29
N SER A 412 23.96 -7.13 -3.27
CA SER A 412 23.72 -7.41 -4.67
C SER A 412 24.64 -8.51 -5.20
N HIS A 413 24.06 -9.67 -5.47
CA HIS A 413 24.51 -10.59 -6.51
C HIS A 413 23.26 -10.97 -7.34
N GLU A 414 23.45 -11.30 -8.62
CA GLU A 414 22.39 -11.47 -9.63
C GLU A 414 21.75 -10.17 -10.18
N ILE A 415 22.49 -9.05 -10.17
CA ILE A 415 22.23 -7.92 -11.10
C ILE A 415 23.26 -7.99 -12.23
N ASN A 416 22.94 -8.69 -13.32
CA ASN A 416 23.72 -8.64 -14.57
C ASN A 416 22.87 -8.70 -15.86
N GLU A 417 21.54 -8.82 -15.77
CA GLU A 417 20.62 -8.67 -16.89
C GLU A 417 19.48 -7.71 -16.54
N LEU A 418 19.75 -6.40 -16.58
CA LEU A 418 18.72 -5.34 -16.62
C LEU A 418 19.34 -3.99 -17.01
N LEU A 419 19.82 -3.89 -18.26
CA LEU A 419 20.27 -2.62 -18.85
C LEU A 419 19.08 -1.70 -19.23
N SER A 420 18.37 -1.25 -18.21
CA SER A 420 17.61 0.01 -18.22
C SER A 420 17.37 0.45 -16.78
N LEU A 421 17.93 1.59 -16.35
CA LEU A 421 17.64 2.12 -15.03
C LEU A 421 16.17 2.57 -14.96
N PRO A 422 15.38 2.14 -13.96
CA PRO A 422 14.12 2.80 -13.67
C PRO A 422 14.39 4.20 -13.11
N SER A 423 13.69 5.21 -13.60
CA SER A 423 13.90 6.62 -13.20
C SER A 423 13.32 6.98 -11.82
N LYS A 424 12.86 5.98 -11.05
CA LYS A 424 12.34 6.12 -9.69
C LYS A 424 12.84 4.96 -8.82
N VAL A 425 13.20 5.25 -7.58
CA VAL A 425 13.44 4.24 -6.55
C VAL A 425 12.09 3.69 -6.10
N HIS A 426 11.99 2.37 -5.95
CA HIS A 426 10.87 1.69 -5.33
C HIS A 426 11.35 1.15 -3.98
N TRP A 427 10.72 1.58 -2.88
CA TRP A 427 11.09 1.13 -1.54
C TRP A 427 10.27 -0.09 -1.10
N LEU A 428 9.01 -0.16 -1.50
CA LEU A 428 8.06 -1.17 -1.02
C LEU A 428 7.96 -2.35 -1.99
N TYR A 429 7.88 -3.56 -1.42
CA TYR A 429 7.93 -4.79 -2.19
C TYR A 429 6.61 -5.11 -2.91
N TYR A 430 6.72 -5.50 -4.18
CA TYR A 430 5.69 -6.16 -4.96
C TYR A 430 6.30 -7.27 -5.81
N GLU A 431 5.53 -8.30 -6.17
CA GLU A 431 6.04 -9.45 -6.92
C GLU A 431 6.08 -9.21 -8.42
N LYS A 432 5.05 -8.54 -8.96
CA LYS A 432 4.88 -8.32 -10.40
C LYS A 432 4.19 -6.99 -10.69
N ASP A 433 4.63 -6.35 -11.76
CA ASP A 433 3.89 -5.30 -12.47
C ASP A 433 3.36 -5.92 -13.79
N VAL A 434 2.05 -5.84 -14.01
CA VAL A 434 1.35 -6.58 -15.06
C VAL A 434 0.31 -5.68 -15.73
N ASP A 435 0.19 -5.75 -17.04
CA ASP A 435 -0.86 -5.00 -17.74
C ASP A 435 -2.24 -5.65 -17.53
N LEU A 436 -3.23 -4.86 -17.15
CA LEU A 436 -4.61 -5.31 -16.97
C LEU A 436 -5.31 -5.39 -18.32
N ALA A 437 -5.66 -6.59 -18.77
CA ALA A 437 -6.23 -6.83 -20.09
C ALA A 437 -7.68 -7.34 -20.04
N ASN A 438 -8.44 -7.03 -21.09
CA ASN A 438 -9.76 -7.61 -21.31
C ASN A 438 -9.64 -9.05 -21.83
N GLU A 439 -10.67 -9.90 -21.66
CA GLU A 439 -10.52 -11.36 -21.87
C GLU A 439 -10.00 -11.78 -23.27
N PHE A 440 -10.21 -10.93 -24.27
CA PHE A 440 -9.89 -11.17 -25.69
C PHE A 440 -8.48 -10.71 -26.09
N GLN A 441 -7.68 -10.17 -25.15
CA GLN A 441 -6.35 -9.65 -25.42
C GLN A 441 -5.32 -10.35 -24.54
N LYS A 442 -4.37 -11.04 -25.18
CA LYS A 442 -3.24 -11.67 -24.52
C LYS A 442 -1.94 -11.08 -25.06
N THR A 443 -1.19 -10.46 -24.16
CA THR A 443 0.26 -10.23 -24.30
C THR A 443 0.98 -11.01 -23.19
N ASP A 444 2.25 -11.33 -23.37
CA ASP A 444 2.99 -12.26 -22.49
C ASP A 444 3.16 -11.77 -21.04
N ASN A 445 2.88 -10.49 -20.75
CA ASN A 445 2.81 -9.95 -19.39
C ASN A 445 1.47 -9.22 -19.13
N SER A 446 0.36 -9.87 -19.46
CA SER A 446 -1.00 -9.38 -19.16
C SER A 446 -1.82 -10.35 -18.34
N HIS A 447 -2.70 -9.81 -17.50
CA HIS A 447 -3.69 -10.58 -16.75
C HIS A 447 -5.11 -10.16 -17.14
N SER A 448 -5.87 -11.12 -17.65
CA SER A 448 -7.32 -10.99 -17.79
C SER A 448 -8.08 -11.34 -16.51
N THR A 449 -9.38 -11.03 -16.50
CA THR A 449 -10.31 -11.36 -15.40
C THR A 449 -10.25 -12.84 -14.97
N ARG A 450 -9.94 -13.78 -15.88
CA ARG A 450 -9.71 -15.21 -15.55
C ARG A 450 -8.43 -15.45 -14.74
N HIS A 451 -7.37 -14.69 -14.99
CA HIS A 451 -6.10 -14.79 -14.25
C HIS A 451 -6.26 -14.26 -12.82
N ILE A 452 -6.95 -13.13 -12.66
CA ILE A 452 -7.32 -12.57 -11.36
C ILE A 452 -8.13 -13.58 -10.55
N ASN A 453 -9.17 -14.17 -11.15
CA ASN A 453 -9.98 -15.24 -10.54
C ASN A 453 -9.16 -16.48 -10.14
N LYS A 454 -8.08 -16.81 -10.85
CA LYS A 454 -7.16 -17.91 -10.47
C LYS A 454 -6.29 -17.52 -9.27
N LEU A 455 -5.80 -16.28 -9.21
CA LEU A 455 -4.98 -15.78 -8.11
C LEU A 455 -5.79 -15.63 -6.81
N MET A 456 -7.04 -15.12 -6.89
CA MET A 456 -7.97 -15.04 -5.75
C MET A 456 -8.20 -16.38 -5.06
N LYS A 457 -8.17 -17.49 -5.81
CA LYS A 457 -8.33 -18.86 -5.29
C LYS A 457 -7.06 -19.46 -4.70
N SER A 458 -5.89 -18.84 -4.92
CA SER A 458 -4.61 -19.43 -4.52
C SER A 458 -4.29 -19.28 -3.03
N ASN A 459 -4.98 -18.38 -2.33
CA ASN A 459 -4.75 -18.00 -0.93
C ASN A 459 -3.27 -17.67 -0.61
N LYS A 460 -2.49 -17.22 -1.60
CA LYS A 460 -1.10 -16.79 -1.42
C LYS A 460 -1.02 -15.28 -1.18
N ASN A 461 -0.19 -14.86 -0.22
CA ASN A 461 0.17 -13.46 0.00
C ASN A 461 1.08 -12.97 -1.14
N VAL A 462 0.44 -12.60 -2.26
CA VAL A 462 1.04 -12.20 -3.53
C VAL A 462 0.61 -10.76 -3.82
N LYS A 463 1.58 -9.83 -3.83
CA LYS A 463 1.37 -8.41 -4.13
C LYS A 463 1.60 -8.17 -5.63
N ILE A 464 0.58 -7.73 -6.37
CA ILE A 464 0.67 -7.40 -7.80
C ILE A 464 0.23 -5.95 -8.01
N CYS A 465 0.95 -5.22 -8.85
CA CYS A 465 0.48 -3.96 -9.42
C CYS A 465 -0.06 -4.20 -10.83
N TYR A 466 -1.25 -3.65 -11.09
CA TYR A 466 -1.93 -3.70 -12.37
C TYR A 466 -1.88 -2.35 -13.05
N ASN A 467 -1.17 -2.26 -14.16
CA ASN A 467 -1.17 -1.10 -15.02
C ASN A 467 -2.39 -1.13 -15.95
N ASN A 468 -3.20 -0.08 -15.94
CA ASN A 468 -4.28 0.11 -16.89
C ASN A 468 -3.79 0.94 -18.09
N ARG A 469 -3.01 0.29 -18.96
CA ARG A 469 -2.48 0.89 -20.19
C ARG A 469 -3.42 0.61 -21.35
N PRO A 470 -3.81 1.62 -22.15
CA PRO A 470 -4.54 1.37 -23.39
C PRO A 470 -3.64 0.55 -24.32
N ASN A 471 -4.11 -0.63 -24.73
CA ASN A 471 -3.36 -1.48 -25.64
C ASN A 471 -3.23 -0.79 -27.00
N LYS A 472 -1.99 -0.70 -27.52
CA LYS A 472 -1.68 -0.11 -28.85
C LYS A 472 -2.17 -0.95 -30.03
N SER A 473 -3.04 -1.93 -29.80
CA SER A 473 -3.70 -2.72 -30.83
C SER A 473 -4.58 -1.82 -31.68
N LYS A 474 -4.08 -1.42 -32.85
CA LYS A 474 -4.88 -0.77 -33.91
C LYS A 474 -5.92 -1.78 -34.38
N VAL A 475 -7.11 -1.74 -33.79
CA VAL A 475 -8.27 -2.47 -34.30
C VAL A 475 -9.02 -1.48 -35.17
N ASN A 476 -9.03 -1.71 -36.49
CA ASN A 476 -9.86 -0.93 -37.39
C ASN A 476 -11.32 -1.21 -37.04
N ALA A 477 -11.92 -0.35 -36.22
CA ALA A 477 -13.34 -0.41 -35.87
C ALA A 477 -14.19 0.04 -37.07
N PHE A 478 -14.33 -0.83 -38.06
CA PHE A 478 -15.55 -0.85 -38.86
C PHE A 478 -16.62 -1.54 -38.03
N ILE A 479 -17.68 -0.79 -37.69
CA ILE A 479 -18.94 -1.33 -37.19
C ILE A 479 -19.98 -0.96 -38.26
N LEU A 480 -20.72 -1.99 -38.71
CA LEU A 480 -21.86 -1.89 -39.63
C LEU A 480 -23.13 -1.54 -38.87
#